data_AF-A0A178MVX8-F1
#
_entry.id   AF-A0A178MVX8-F1
#
_cell.length_a   1.000
_cell.length_b   1.000
_cell.length_c   1.000
_cell.angle_alpha   90.00
_cell.angle_beta   90.00
_cell.angle_gamma   90.00
#
_symmetry.space_group_name_H-M   'P 1'
#
loop_
_entity.id
_entity.type
_entity.pdbx_description
1 polymer ?
#
loop_
_entity_poly.entity_id
_entity_poly.type
_entity_poly.pdbx_seq_one_letter_code
_entity_poly.pdbx_strand_id
1 'polypeptide(L)' 'MYVTLREGRVAHTITHDERDFAIDMGEDGEPMGYDIQFASRHPDVIAEALRLLQQGGRRAA' A
#
# COMPACT_ATOMS: atom_id res chain seq x y z
N MET A 1 5.53 -6.60 1.86
CA MET A 1 5.93 -5.79 0.68
C MET A 1 5.40 -4.41 0.96
N TYR A 2 6.24 -3.39 0.81
CA TYR A 2 5.83 -2.03 1.12
C TYR A 2 5.54 -1.23 -0.14
N VAL A 3 4.43 -0.50 -0.15
CA VAL A 3 4.07 0.46 -1.20
C VAL A 3 3.99 1.84 -0.56
N THR A 4 4.94 2.70 -0.88
CA THR A 4 4.92 4.11 -0.47
C THR A 4 4.01 4.90 -1.40
N LEU A 5 3.05 5.64 -0.84
CA LEU A 5 2.21 6.56 -1.61
C LEU A 5 2.77 7.99 -1.59
N ARG A 6 3.29 8.42 -0.44
CA ARG A 6 3.90 9.74 -0.26
C ARG A 6 4.93 9.73 0.86
N GLU A 7 5.86 10.67 0.82
CA GLU A 7 6.90 10.84 1.83
C GLU A 7 6.36 11.54 3.09
N GLY A 8 7.05 11.33 4.22
CA GLY A 8 6.78 12.00 5.49
C GLY A 8 6.85 11.05 6.68
N ARG A 9 6.33 11.50 7.84
CA ARG A 9 6.35 10.73 9.08
C ARG A 9 5.03 10.01 9.32
N VAL A 10 5.11 8.69 9.53
CA VAL A 10 3.98 7.87 9.98
C VAL A 10 3.58 8.25 11.41
N ALA A 11 2.30 8.53 11.61
CA ALA A 11 1.73 8.85 12.92
C ALA A 11 1.26 7.57 13.64
N HIS A 12 0.55 6.70 12.92
CA HIS A 12 0.09 5.41 13.41
C HIS A 12 -0.20 4.44 12.25
N THR A 13 -0.38 3.16 12.57
CA THR A 13 -0.64 2.10 11.60
C THR A 13 -1.97 1.40 11.93
N ILE A 14 -2.78 1.15 10.90
CA ILE A 14 -4.03 0.39 10.99
C ILE A 14 -3.78 -0.99 10.41
N THR A 15 -3.89 -2.04 11.23
CA THR A 15 -3.67 -3.43 10.80
C THR A 15 -5.00 -4.11 10.42
N HIS A 16 -5.00 -4.82 9.29
CA HIS A 16 -6.08 -5.67 8.82
C HIS A 16 -5.60 -7.12 8.70
N ASP A 17 -5.55 -7.82 9.84
CA ASP A 17 -5.02 -9.19 9.92
C ASP A 17 -5.76 -10.16 8.98
N GLU A 18 -7.08 -10.06 8.88
CA GLU A 18 -7.88 -10.93 7.98
C GLU A 18 -7.54 -10.77 6.49
N ARG A 19 -6.91 -9.64 6.14
CA ARG A 19 -6.55 -9.31 4.76
C ARG A 19 -5.02 -9.28 4.57
N ASP A 20 -4.26 -9.68 5.59
CA ASP A 20 -2.80 -9.70 5.59
C ASP A 20 -2.18 -8.37 5.12
N PHE A 21 -2.73 -7.23 5.57
CA PHE A 21 -2.10 -5.94 5.27
C PHE A 21 -2.28 -4.91 6.38
N ALA A 22 -1.41 -3.90 6.37
CA ALA A 22 -1.47 -2.74 7.24
C ALA A 22 -1.39 -1.44 6.42
N ILE A 23 -2.00 -0.38 6.93
CA ILE A 23 -1.98 0.97 6.33
C ILE A 23 -1.26 1.90 7.29
N ASP A 24 -0.22 2.57 6.80
CA ASP A 24 0.44 3.65 7.54
C ASP A 24 -0.28 4.97 7.29
N MET A 25 -0.65 5.65 8.37
CA MET A 25 -1.43 6.88 8.34
C MET A 25 -0.59 8.07 8.78
N GLY A 26 -0.75 9.20 8.10
CA GLY A 26 -0.16 10.48 8.48
C GLY A 26 -0.93 11.17 9.61
N GLU A 27 -0.36 12.25 10.14
CA GLU A 27 -1.03 13.09 11.17
C GLU A 27 -2.30 13.78 10.63
N ASP A 28 -2.39 13.95 9.31
CA ASP A 28 -3.54 14.50 8.59
C ASP A 28 -4.66 13.47 8.35
N GLY A 29 -4.47 12.22 8.79
CA GLY A 29 -5.43 11.13 8.58
C GLY A 29 -5.43 10.56 7.17
N GLU A 30 -4.48 10.95 6.32
CA GLU A 30 -4.35 10.44 4.96
C GLU A 30 -3.30 9.32 4.87
N PRO A 31 -3.52 8.28 4.03
CA PRO A 31 -2.57 7.19 3.86
C PRO A 31 -1.18 7.67 3.41
N MET A 32 -0.15 7.04 3.96
CA MET A 32 1.25 7.26 3.59
C MET A 32 1.85 6.08 2.84
N GLY A 33 1.41 4.87 3.19
CA GLY A 33 1.85 3.64 2.55
C GLY A 33 1.05 2.43 3.00
N TYR A 34 1.30 1.32 2.32
CA TYR A 34 0.71 0.02 2.62
C TYR A 34 1.80 -1.00 2.86
N ASP A 35 1.71 -1.76 3.95
CA ASP A 35 2.52 -2.96 4.16
C ASP A 35 1.66 -4.20 3.92
N ILE A 36 1.98 -4.93 2.86
CA ILE A 36 1.30 -6.16 2.46
C ILE A 36 2.08 -7.34 3.05
N GLN A 37 1.49 -8.00 4.05
CA GLN A 37 2.05 -9.17 4.70
C GLN A 37 1.90 -10.40 3.80
N PHE A 38 2.81 -11.37 3.96
CA PHE A 38 2.84 -12.61 3.18
C PHE A 38 2.73 -12.44 1.66
N ALA A 39 3.12 -11.28 1.14
CA ALA A 39 3.13 -10.92 -0.27
C ALA A 39 3.69 -12.05 -1.17
N SER A 40 4.75 -12.72 -0.74
CA SER A 40 5.36 -13.85 -1.48
C SER A 40 4.44 -15.07 -1.67
N ARG A 41 3.36 -15.21 -0.89
CA ARG A 41 2.36 -16.28 -1.03
C ARG A 41 1.28 -15.97 -2.06
N HIS A 42 1.14 -14.70 -2.47
CA HIS A 42 0.14 -14.23 -3.43
C HIS A 42 0.80 -13.40 -4.57
N PRO A 43 1.74 -13.99 -5.33
CA PRO A 43 2.49 -13.27 -6.37
C PRO A 43 1.62 -12.77 -7.53
N ASP A 44 0.52 -13.45 -7.81
CA ASP A 44 -0.50 -13.07 -8.78
C ASP A 44 -1.24 -11.79 -8.39
N VAL A 45 -1.66 -11.69 -7.12
CA VAL A 45 -2.32 -10.50 -6.57
C VAL A 45 -1.40 -9.28 -6.61
N ILE A 46 -0.11 -9.46 -6.32
CA ILE A 46 0.90 -8.39 -6.42
C ILE A 46 1.07 -7.93 -7.86
N ALA A 47 1.18 -8.88 -8.80
CA ALA A 47 1.33 -8.54 -10.22
C ALA A 47 0.11 -7.73 -10.72
N GLU A 48 -1.10 -8.10 -10.28
CA GLU A 48 -2.32 -7.35 -10.61
C GLU A 48 -2.30 -5.94 -10.00
N ALA A 49 -1.98 -5.81 -8.71
CA ALA A 49 -1.89 -4.52 -8.02
C ALA A 49 -0.86 -3.59 -8.68
N LEU A 50 0.33 -4.11 -9.02
CA LEU A 50 1.36 -3.35 -9.74
C LEU A 50 0.87 -2.88 -11.11
N ARG A 51 0.15 -3.73 -11.85
CA ARG A 51 -0.45 -3.36 -13.14
C ARG A 51 -1.46 -2.23 -12.99
N LEU A 52 -2.31 -2.26 -11.96
CA LEU A 52 -3.28 -1.21 -11.68
C LEU A 52 -2.59 0.11 -11.31
N LEU A 53 -1.55 0.08 -10.48
CA LEU A 53 -0.76 1.26 -10.11
C LEU A 53 -0.09 1.89 -11.35
N GLN A 54 0.49 1.09 -12.24
CA GLN A 54 1.07 1.57 -13.50
C GLN A 54 0.03 2.20 -14.43
N GLN A 55 -1.20 1.69 -14.43
CA GLN A 55 -2.30 2.25 -15.22
C GLN A 55 -2.86 3.54 -14.62
N GLY A 56 -2.96 3.63 -13.29
CA GLY A 56 -3.37 4.83 -12.56
C GLY A 56 -2.37 5.97 -12.70
N GLY A 57 -1.07 5.67 -12.59
CA GLY A 57 0.01 6.65 -12.83
C GLY A 57 0.03 7.20 -14.25
N ARG A 58 -0.42 6.42 -15.25
CA ARG A 58 -0.58 6.89 -16.64
C ARG A 58 -1.74 7.87 -16.86
N ARG A 59 -2.72 7.92 -15.95
CA ARG A 59 -3.84 8.87 -16.03
C ARG A 59 -3.55 10.21 -15.35
N ALA A 60 -2.49 10.28 -14.55
CA ALA A 60 -2.06 11.49 -13.85
C ALA A 60 -0.89 12.23 -14.54
N ALA A 61 -0.48 11.78 -15.74
CA ALA A 61 0.61 12.34 -16.54
C ALA A 61 0.08 13.04 -17.80
#